data_AF-A0A7R6WUV5-F1
#
_entry.id   AF-A0A7R6WUV5-F1
#
_cell.length_a   1.000
_cell.length_b   1.000
_cell.length_c   1.000
_cell.angle_alpha   90.00
_cell.angle_beta   90.00
_cell.angle_gamma   90.00
#
_symmetry.space_group_name_H-M   'P 1'
#
loop_
_entity.id
_entity.type
_entity.pdbx_description
1 polymer ?
#
loop_
_entity_poly.entity_id
_entity_poly.type
_entity_poly.pdbx_seq_one_letter_code
_entity_poly.pdbx_strand_id
1 'polypeptide(L)'
;MPLPDPQLGLVISYAYLWHHEHQAGREEGRKDRPCVIVLASERDADGVIVTVVPITHLPPADPSLAIELPPAVKRHLGLDGERSWGDA
;
A
#
# COMPACT_ATOMS: atom_id res chain seq x y z
N MET A 1 -20.27 8.33 -5.20
CA MET A 1 -20.24 6.95 -4.67
C MET A 1 -19.57 7.00 -3.32
N PRO A 2 -20.09 6.31 -2.29
CA PRO A 2 -19.36 6.13 -1.04
C PRO A 2 -18.10 5.30 -1.30
N LEU A 3 -17.04 5.55 -0.51
CA LEU A 3 -15.87 4.70 -0.50
C LEU A 3 -16.27 3.31 0.06
N PRO A 4 -15.66 2.22 -0.45
CA PRO A 4 -15.88 0.90 0.13
C PRO A 4 -15.32 0.84 1.56
N ASP A 5 -15.87 -0.06 2.37
CA ASP A 5 -15.31 -0.32 3.69
C ASP A 5 -13.88 -0.86 3.58
N PRO A 6 -12.98 -0.48 4.49
CA PRO A 6 -11.60 -0.95 4.49
C PRO A 6 -11.54 -2.46 4.74
N GLN A 7 -10.98 -3.20 3.77
CA GLN A 7 -10.83 -4.66 3.82
C GLN A 7 -9.41 -5.08 3.47
N LEU A 8 -8.97 -6.22 3.99
CA LEU A 8 -7.68 -6.80 3.62
C LEU A 8 -7.63 -7.06 2.11
N GLY A 9 -6.50 -6.69 1.49
CA GLY A 9 -6.31 -6.81 0.05
C GLY A 9 -6.94 -5.68 -0.78
N LEU A 10 -7.71 -4.77 -0.17
CA LEU A 10 -8.16 -3.56 -0.86
C LEU A 10 -6.96 -2.67 -1.19
N VAL A 11 -6.87 -2.22 -2.44
CA VAL A 11 -5.84 -1.30 -2.90
C VAL A 11 -6.40 0.11 -2.94
N ILE A 12 -5.72 1.02 -2.25
CA ILE A 12 -6.09 2.43 -2.15
C ILE A 12 -4.99 3.30 -2.74
N SER A 13 -5.35 4.50 -3.20
CA SER A 13 -4.38 5.54 -3.52
C SER A 13 -4.04 6.31 -2.24
N TYR A 14 -2.80 6.27 -1.80
CA TYR A 14 -2.36 6.94 -0.58
C TYR A 14 -0.99 7.62 -0.79
N ALA A 15 -0.85 8.83 -0.27
CA ALA A 15 0.40 9.58 -0.23
C ALA A 15 1.35 8.97 0.83
N TYR A 16 1.83 7.76 0.54
CA TYR A 16 2.63 6.97 1.48
C TYR A 16 3.94 7.70 1.84
N LEU A 17 4.06 8.04 3.13
CA LEU A 17 5.24 8.66 3.71
C LEU A 17 6.26 7.58 4.08
N TRP A 18 7.37 7.53 3.36
CA TRP A 18 8.44 6.59 3.69
C TRP A 18 9.14 6.98 5.00
N HIS A 19 9.66 6.00 5.74
CA HIS A 19 10.34 6.27 7.01
C HIS A 19 11.48 7.29 6.89
N HIS A 20 12.27 7.23 5.81
CA HIS A 20 13.34 8.20 5.55
C HIS A 20 12.81 9.62 5.23
N GLU A 21 11.62 9.74 4.64
CA GLU A 21 10.97 11.04 4.40
C GLU A 21 10.47 11.64 5.72
N HIS A 22 9.92 10.81 6.60
CA HIS A 22 9.55 11.21 7.96
C HIS A 22 10.79 11.66 8.76
N GLN A 23 11.90 10.91 8.68
CA GLN A 23 13.16 11.31 9.30
C GLN A 23 13.72 12.62 8.74
N ALA A 24 13.41 12.96 7.48
CA ALA A 24 13.74 14.24 6.86
C ALA A 24 12.76 15.38 7.26
N GLY A 25 11.84 15.14 8.20
CA GLY A 25 10.90 16.12 8.74
C GLY A 25 9.62 16.30 7.94
N ARG A 26 9.26 15.34 7.07
CA ARG A 26 7.99 15.41 6.33
C ARG A 26 6.85 14.73 7.09
N GLU A 27 5.66 15.30 6.92
CA GLU A 27 4.42 14.78 7.50
C GLU A 27 3.57 14.02 6.48
N GLU A 28 3.85 14.16 5.17
CA GLU A 28 3.10 13.51 4.09
C GLU A 28 4.01 13.04 2.95
N GLY A 29 3.65 11.92 2.31
CA GLY A 29 4.39 11.37 1.18
C GLY A 29 4.29 12.26 -0.05
N ARG A 30 5.38 12.33 -0.83
CA ARG A 30 5.40 13.22 -2.02
C ARG A 30 4.51 12.80 -3.19
N LYS A 31 4.02 11.56 -3.19
CA LYS A 31 3.34 10.98 -4.34
C LYS A 31 2.29 9.98 -3.88
N ASP A 32 1.12 10.07 -4.49
CA ASP A 32 0.10 9.05 -4.42
C ASP A 32 0.59 7.74 -5.02
N ARG A 33 0.50 6.69 -4.21
CA ARG A 33 0.92 5.34 -4.60
C ARG A 33 -0.24 4.38 -4.36
N PRO A 34 -0.39 3.37 -5.24
CA PRO A 34 -1.24 2.25 -4.92
C PRO A 34 -0.66 1.52 -3.71
N CYS A 35 -1.45 1.40 -2.65
CA CYS A 35 -1.08 0.75 -1.39
C CYS A 35 -2.13 -0.31 -1.06
N VAL A 36 -1.70 -1.49 -0.63
CA VAL A 36 -2.60 -2.57 -0.22
C VAL A 36 -2.81 -2.56 1.29
N ILE A 37 -4.06 -2.71 1.73
CA ILE A 37 -4.39 -2.88 3.15
C ILE A 37 -4.00 -4.30 3.59
N VAL A 38 -3.10 -4.41 4.56
CA VAL A 38 -2.61 -5.68 5.12
C VAL A 38 -3.09 -5.94 6.55
N LEU A 39 -3.57 -4.91 7.23
CA LEU A 39 -4.23 -5.00 8.52
C LEU A 39 -5.37 -3.98 8.57
N ALA A 40 -6.52 -4.38 9.12
CA ALA A 40 -7.62 -3.48 9.46
C ALA A 40 -8.05 -3.81 10.89
N SER A 41 -8.03 -2.81 11.77
CA SER A 41 -8.42 -2.94 13.17
C SER A 41 -9.41 -1.85 13.52
N GLU A 42 -10.51 -2.23 14.14
CA GLU A 42 -11.43 -1.28 14.76
C GLU A 42 -10.74 -0.65 15.99
N ARG A 43 -10.82 0.68 16.10
CA ARG A 43 -10.58 1.41 17.35
C ARG A 43 -11.86 2.10 17.73
N ASP A 44 -12.39 1.77 18.91
CA ASP A 44 -13.68 2.22 19.45
C ASP A 44 -14.08 3.66 19.05
N ALA A 45 -13.21 4.64 19.33
CA ALA A 45 -13.52 6.06 19.10
C ALA A 45 -12.98 6.65 17.79
N ASP A 46 -12.01 5.99 17.15
CA ASP A 46 -11.25 6.53 16.00
C ASP A 46 -11.67 5.92 14.65
N GLY A 47 -12.58 4.94 14.66
CA GLY A 47 -12.98 4.19 13.47
C GLY A 47 -12.00 3.06 13.13
N VAL A 48 -11.98 2.62 11.86
CA VAL A 48 -11.07 1.54 11.42
C VAL A 48 -9.69 2.12 11.10
N ILE A 49 -8.68 1.67 11.82
CA ILE A 49 -7.28 1.93 11.49
C ILE A 49 -6.77 0.82 10.58
N VAL A 50 -6.14 1.21 9.49
CA VAL A 50 -5.53 0.28 8.54
C VAL A 50 -4.03 0.44 8.47
N THR A 51 -3.32 -0.68 8.36
CA THR A 51 -1.91 -0.70 7.97
C THR A 51 -1.84 -1.01 6.49
N VAL A 52 -1.07 -0.21 5.75
CA VAL A 52 -0.92 -0.33 4.31
C VAL A 52 0.52 -0.53 3.91
N VAL A 53 0.70 -1.27 2.82
CA VAL A 53 2.00 -1.55 2.21
C VAL A 53 2.02 -0.94 0.81
N PRO A 54 3.03 -0.13 0.46
CA PRO A 54 3.11 0.47 -0.88
C PRO A 54 3.43 -0.59 -1.93
N ILE A 55 2.82 -0.47 -3.10
CA ILE A 55 3.20 -1.25 -4.27
C ILE A 55 4.32 -0.51 -5.01
N THR A 56 5.45 -1.18 -5.22
CA THR A 56 6.65 -0.60 -5.83
C THR A 56 7.15 -1.46 -6.99
N HIS A 57 7.77 -0.82 -7.99
CA HIS A 57 8.51 -1.50 -9.07
C HIS A 57 9.98 -1.74 -8.70
N LEU A 58 10.43 -1.25 -7.55
CA LEU A 58 11.76 -1.56 -7.06
C LEU A 58 11.75 -3.02 -6.57
N PRO A 59 12.69 -3.85 -7.04
CA PRO A 59 12.86 -5.18 -6.46
C PRO A 59 13.14 -5.06 -4.96
N PRO A 60 12.56 -5.94 -4.13
CA PRO A 60 12.79 -5.91 -2.70
C PRO A 60 14.26 -6.20 -2.39
N ALA A 61 14.80 -5.53 -1.37
CA ALA A 61 16.15 -5.81 -0.89
C ALA A 61 16.26 -7.24 -0.32
N ASP A 62 15.20 -7.69 0.36
CA ASP A 62 15.02 -9.05 0.85
C ASP A 62 13.76 -9.68 0.22
N PRO A 63 13.90 -10.65 -0.69
CA PRO A 63 12.77 -11.34 -1.31
C PRO A 63 11.83 -12.05 -0.33
N SER A 64 12.24 -12.30 0.92
CA SER A 64 11.39 -12.93 1.94
C SER A 64 10.39 -11.95 2.58
N LEU A 65 10.63 -10.65 2.46
CA LEU A 65 9.82 -9.59 3.06
C LEU A 65 8.81 -8.96 2.08
N ALA A 66 8.79 -9.42 0.83
CA ALA A 66 7.95 -8.84 -0.20
C ALA A 66 7.22 -9.90 -1.01
N ILE A 67 6.02 -9.55 -1.47
CA ILE A 67 5.19 -10.41 -2.30
C ILE A 67 5.07 -9.77 -3.68
N GLU A 68 5.52 -10.50 -4.71
CA GLU A 68 5.28 -10.09 -6.09
C GLU A 68 3.80 -10.20 -6.43
N LEU A 69 3.25 -9.15 -7.07
CA LEU A 69 1.86 -9.15 -7.49
C LEU A 69 1.70 -9.97 -8.79
N PRO A 70 0.86 -11.03 -8.80
CA PRO A 70 0.63 -11.80 -10.02
C PRO A 70 0.02 -10.95 -11.13
N PRO A 71 0.37 -11.16 -12.42
CA PRO A 71 -0.15 -10.36 -13.53
C PRO A 71 -1.68 -10.31 -13.64
N ALA A 72 -2.38 -11.38 -13.24
CA ALA A 72 -3.85 -11.41 -13.22
C ALA A 72 -4.43 -10.44 -12.19
N VAL A 73 -3.82 -10.36 -11.00
CA VAL A 73 -4.22 -9.44 -9.93
C VAL A 73 -3.94 -8.00 -10.36
N LYS A 74 -2.77 -7.74 -10.95
CA LYS A 74 -2.44 -6.42 -11.50
C LYS A 74 -3.46 -5.94 -12.53
N ARG A 75 -3.86 -6.82 -13.46
CA ARG A 75 -4.89 -6.52 -14.47
C ARG A 75 -6.25 -6.24 -13.84
N HIS A 76 -6.63 -7.02 -12.83
CA HIS A 76 -7.88 -6.79 -12.09
C HIS A 76 -7.89 -5.44 -11.36
N LEU A 77 -6.74 -5.04 -10.81
CA LEU A 77 -6.54 -3.77 -10.11
C LEU A 77 -6.27 -2.57 -11.05
N GLY A 78 -6.18 -2.78 -12.36
CA GLY A 78 -5.85 -1.73 -13.33
C GLY A 78 -4.40 -1.20 -13.23
N LEU A 79 -3.50 -1.98 -12.62
CA LEU A 79 -2.07 -1.67 -12.59
C LEU A 79 -1.40 -2.04 -13.93
N ASP A 80 -0.22 -1.49 -14.19
CA ASP A 80 0.54 -1.77 -15.41
C ASP A 80 1.02 -3.23 -15.52
N GLY A 81 1.71 -3.55 -16.62
CA GLY A 81 2.25 -4.89 -16.88
C GLY A 81 3.62 -5.19 -16.27
N GLU A 82 4.30 -4.19 -15.70
CA GLU A 82 5.66 -4.33 -15.18
C GLU A 82 5.72 -5.21 -13.93
N ARG A 83 6.88 -5.65 -13.47
CA ARG A 83 6.94 -6.34 -12.17
C ARG A 83 6.73 -5.33 -11.04
N SER A 84 5.99 -5.74 -10.02
CA SER A 84 5.76 -4.92 -8.84
C SER A 84 5.54 -5.77 -7.60
N TRP A 85 5.94 -5.26 -6.44
CA TRP A 85 5.90 -5.94 -5.16
C TRP A 85 5.15 -5.10 -4.13
N GLY A 86 4.43 -5.75 -3.22
CA GLY A 86 4.07 -5.15 -1.94
C GLY A 86 5.23 -5.37 -0.97
N ASP A 87 5.87 -4.29 -0.53
CA ASP A 87 7.08 -4.30 0.30
C ASP A 87 6.87 -3.43 1.55
N ALA A 88 7.03 -4.03 2.74
CA ALA A 88 6.63 -3.49 4.04
C ALA A 88 7.82 -3.05 4.90
#